data_AF-A0A7S1QQM2-F1
#
_entry.id   AF-A0A7S1QQM2-F1
#
_cell.length_a   1.000
_cell.length_b   1.000
_cell.length_c   1.000
_cell.angle_alpha   90.00
_cell.angle_beta   90.00
_cell.angle_gamma   90.00
#
_symmetry.space_group_name_H-M   'P 1'
#
loop_
_entity.id
_entity.type
_entity.pdbx_description
1 polymer ?
#
loop_
_entity_poly.entity_id
_entity_poly.type
_entity_poly.pdbx_seq_one_letter_code
_entity_poly.pdbx_strand_id
1 'polypeptide(L)'
;ENPGALWVTRGNHETPEMHAQYGFSAELKDKYINGVDRVNKAFCGWFSALPIAHVVDSRVFVVHGGVPKKRDATVAEINALDRDSDRPSGMLYHMLWSD
;
A
#
# COMPACT_ATOMS: atom_id res chain seq x y z
N GLU A 1 9.97 -22.57 -2.79
CA GLU A 1 9.67 -21.16 -3.14
C GLU A 1 10.71 -20.26 -2.46
N ASN A 2 11.15 -19.17 -3.10
CA ASN A 2 12.18 -18.26 -2.56
C ASN A 2 11.56 -16.89 -2.21
N PRO A 3 11.09 -16.70 -0.96
CA PRO A 3 10.45 -15.44 -0.55
C PRO A 3 11.41 -14.24 -0.53
N GLY A 4 12.72 -14.46 -0.63
CA GLY A 4 13.74 -13.42 -0.74
C GLY A 4 14.10 -13.02 -2.16
N ALA A 5 13.30 -13.40 -3.16
CA ALA A 5 13.53 -13.03 -4.57
C ALA A 5 12.64 -11.89 -5.06
N LEU A 6 11.52 -11.61 -4.37
CA LEU A 6 10.54 -10.61 -4.76
C LEU A 6 10.04 -9.84 -3.55
N TRP A 7 10.06 -8.52 -3.64
CA TRP A 7 9.45 -7.61 -2.68
C TRP A 7 8.41 -6.77 -3.40
N VAL A 8 7.29 -6.53 -2.72
CA VAL A 8 6.19 -5.72 -3.23
C VAL A 8 6.04 -4.52 -2.30
N THR A 9 5.79 -3.35 -2.89
CA THR A 9 5.53 -2.10 -2.18
C THR A 9 4.06 -1.74 -2.32
N ARG A 10 3.46 -1.15 -1.29
CA ARG A 10 2.10 -0.60 -1.36
C ARG A 10 2.08 0.63 -2.27
N GLY A 11 1.15 0.68 -3.23
CA GLY A 11 0.83 1.87 -4.00
C GLY A 11 -0.45 2.55 -3.52
N ASN A 12 -0.84 3.65 -4.18
CA ASN A 12 -2.09 4.34 -3.86
C ASN A 12 -3.34 3.52 -4.24
N HIS A 13 -3.26 2.71 -5.30
CA HIS A 13 -4.37 1.88 -5.77
C HIS A 13 -4.71 0.72 -4.82
N GLU A 14 -3.80 0.34 -3.93
CA GLU A 14 -3.96 -0.67 -2.88
C GLU A 14 -4.69 -0.09 -1.64
N THR A 15 -5.79 0.63 -1.89
CA THR A 15 -6.68 1.21 -0.87
C THR A 15 -8.14 0.92 -1.20
N PRO A 16 -9.02 0.72 -0.19
CA PRO A 16 -10.44 0.46 -0.43
C PRO A 16 -11.15 1.53 -1.27
N GLU A 17 -10.72 2.79 -1.13
CA GLU A 17 -11.25 3.90 -1.92
C GLU A 17 -10.95 3.73 -3.41
N MET A 18 -9.69 3.45 -3.76
CA MET A 18 -9.29 3.23 -5.15
C MET A 18 -9.90 1.96 -5.75
N HIS A 19 -10.06 0.91 -4.94
CA HIS A 19 -10.75 -0.31 -5.39
C HIS A 19 -12.19 -0.03 -5.85
N ALA A 20 -12.88 0.85 -5.13
CA ALA A 20 -14.27 1.20 -5.41
C ALA A 20 -14.39 2.11 -6.64
N GLN A 21 -13.44 3.03 -6.80
CA GLN A 21 -13.47 4.02 -7.87
C GLN A 21 -13.03 3.46 -9.23
N TYR A 22 -12.03 2.57 -9.27
CA TYR A 22 -11.35 2.19 -10.51
C TYR A 22 -11.58 0.74 -10.96
N GLY A 23 -12.68 0.13 -10.56
CA GLY A 23 -13.18 -1.12 -11.18
C GLY A 23 -12.68 -2.42 -10.56
N PHE A 24 -11.68 -2.40 -9.66
CA PHE A 24 -11.25 -3.62 -8.94
C PHE A 24 -12.43 -4.26 -8.19
N SER A 25 -13.27 -3.46 -7.55
CA SER A 25 -14.47 -3.96 -6.86
C SER A 25 -15.50 -4.57 -7.82
N ALA A 26 -15.60 -4.06 -9.05
CA ALA A 26 -16.48 -4.63 -10.07
C ALA A 26 -15.92 -5.96 -10.59
N GLU A 27 -14.61 -6.04 -10.81
CA GLU A 27 -13.92 -7.26 -11.20
C GLU A 27 -14.06 -8.37 -10.14
N LEU A 28 -13.95 -8.03 -8.85
CA LEU A 28 -14.16 -9.01 -7.78
C LEU A 28 -15.59 -9.55 -7.78
N LYS A 29 -16.59 -8.71 -8.04
CA LYS A 29 -17.99 -9.14 -8.13
C LYS A 29 -18.24 -10.07 -9.32
N ASP A 30 -17.62 -9.79 -10.45
CA ASP A 30 -17.74 -10.59 -11.67
C ASP A 30 -17.07 -11.97 -11.51
N LYS A 31 -15.85 -12.00 -10.95
CA LYS A 31 -15.06 -13.23 -10.83
C LYS A 31 -15.41 -14.09 -9.61
N TYR A 32 -15.86 -13.48 -8.51
CA TYR A 32 -16.09 -14.15 -7.23
C TYR A 32 -17.54 -13.99 -6.76
N ILE A 33 -18.50 -14.33 -7.63
CA ILE A 33 -19.95 -14.24 -7.38
C ILE A 33 -20.33 -14.81 -6.00
N ASN A 34 -19.76 -15.97 -5.66
CA ASN A 34 -19.94 -16.58 -4.35
C ASN A 34 -18.75 -16.24 -3.45
N GLY A 35 -18.92 -15.25 -2.56
CA GLY A 35 -17.90 -14.91 -1.55
C GLY A 35 -17.07 -13.67 -1.85
N VAL A 36 -17.54 -12.78 -2.73
CA VAL A 36 -16.91 -11.49 -3.04
C VAL A 36 -16.49 -10.73 -1.78
N ASP A 37 -17.30 -10.71 -0.73
CA ASP A 37 -16.99 -10.00 0.51
C ASP A 37 -15.77 -10.59 1.23
N ARG A 38 -15.65 -11.93 1.25
CA ARG A 38 -14.50 -12.62 1.84
C ARG A 38 -13.23 -12.33 1.04
N VAL A 39 -13.32 -12.36 -0.28
CA VAL A 39 -12.19 -12.11 -1.18
C VAL A 39 -11.75 -10.66 -1.09
N ASN A 40 -12.68 -9.71 -1.13
CA ASN A 40 -12.39 -8.29 -0.96
C ASN A 40 -11.73 -8.01 0.39
N LYS A 41 -12.25 -8.59 1.48
CA LYS A 41 -11.63 -8.47 2.81
C LYS A 41 -10.21 -9.02 2.84
N ALA A 42 -9.96 -10.15 2.16
CA ALA A 42 -8.62 -10.72 2.07
C ALA A 42 -7.66 -9.80 1.29
N PHE A 43 -8.09 -9.24 0.16
CA PHE A 43 -7.30 -8.27 -0.60
C PHE A 43 -7.02 -7.01 0.20
N CYS A 44 -8.03 -6.39 0.82
CA CYS A 44 -7.82 -5.20 1.66
C CYS A 44 -6.80 -5.47 2.78
N GLY A 45 -6.91 -6.61 3.47
CA GLY A 45 -5.95 -6.99 4.52
C GLY A 45 -4.55 -7.27 4.00
N TRP A 46 -4.42 -7.87 2.81
CA TRP A 46 -3.11 -8.09 2.20
C TRP A 46 -2.46 -6.78 1.74
N PHE A 47 -3.23 -5.92 1.09
CA PHE A 47 -2.78 -4.62 0.61
C PHE A 47 -2.37 -3.67 1.74
N SER A 48 -3.12 -3.62 2.84
CA SER A 48 -2.73 -2.82 4.00
C SER A 48 -1.46 -3.37 4.68
N ALA A 49 -1.24 -4.68 4.62
CA ALA A 49 -0.04 -5.33 5.12
C ALA A 49 1.19 -5.23 4.20
N LEU A 50 1.09 -4.60 3.03
CA LEU A 50 2.27 -4.37 2.17
C LEU A 50 3.21 -3.31 2.80
N PRO A 51 4.54 -3.47 2.68
CA PRO A 51 5.49 -2.43 3.06
C PRO A 51 5.25 -1.12 2.28
N ILE A 52 5.40 0.02 2.94
CA ILE A 52 5.20 1.34 2.31
C ILE A 52 6.43 1.76 1.49
N ALA A 53 7.62 1.32 1.89
CA ALA A 53 8.87 1.64 1.22
C ALA A 53 9.93 0.55 1.49
N HIS A 54 10.98 0.53 0.66
CA HIS A 54 12.15 -0.34 0.81
C HIS A 54 13.44 0.48 0.72
N VAL A 55 14.50 0.00 1.37
CA VAL A 55 15.85 0.54 1.20
C VAL A 55 16.72 -0.54 0.55
N VAL A 56 17.14 -0.32 -0.69
CA VAL A 56 17.98 -1.24 -1.46
C VAL A 56 19.45 -0.88 -1.27
N ASP A 57 20.27 -1.88 -0.96
CA ASP A 57 21.72 -1.77 -0.73
C ASP A 57 22.13 -0.66 0.26
N SER A 58 21.25 -0.39 1.24
CA SER A 58 21.42 0.71 2.21
C SER A 58 21.63 2.09 1.56
N ARG A 59 21.17 2.27 0.32
CA ARG A 59 21.47 3.46 -0.51
C ARG A 59 20.26 4.04 -1.20
N VAL A 60 19.38 3.21 -1.75
CA VAL A 60 18.26 3.64 -2.59
C VAL A 60 16.96 3.48 -1.83
N PHE A 61 16.27 4.58 -1.57
CA PHE A 61 14.93 4.57 -0.99
C PHE A 61 13.89 4.44 -2.11
N VAL A 62 13.11 3.36 -2.07
CA VAL A 62 12.07 3.05 -3.05
C VAL A 62 10.71 3.20 -2.39
N VAL A 63 9.87 4.06 -2.95
CA VAL A 63 8.51 4.37 -2.50
C VAL A 63 7.63 4.62 -3.73
N HIS A 64 6.32 4.41 -3.62
CA HIS A 64 5.42 4.53 -4.76
C HIS A 64 5.25 5.97 -5.27
N GLY A 65 4.78 6.89 -4.42
CA GLY A 65 4.58 8.28 -4.80
C GLY A 65 5.89 9.06 -4.68
N GLY A 66 6.30 9.35 -3.44
CA GLY A 66 7.49 10.16 -3.22
C GLY A 66 7.89 10.32 -1.77
N VAL A 67 8.90 11.14 -1.53
CA VAL A 67 9.35 11.45 -0.17
C VAL A 67 8.26 12.19 0.61
N PRO A 68 8.18 12.01 1.94
CA PRO A 68 7.27 12.79 2.76
C PRO A 68 7.47 14.30 2.57
N LYS A 69 6.38 15.07 2.49
CA LYS A 69 6.46 16.55 2.48
C LYS A 69 7.08 17.15 3.74
N LYS A 70 7.19 16.36 4.82
CA LYS A 70 7.88 16.76 6.05
C LYS A 70 9.39 16.73 5.78
N ARG A 71 10.03 17.90 5.80
CA ARG A 71 11.45 18.12 5.46
C ARG A 71 12.42 17.20 6.22
N ASP A 72 12.16 16.98 7.51
CA ASP A 72 13.03 16.21 8.40
C ASP A 72 12.40 14.86 8.78
N ALA A 73 11.63 14.27 7.87
CA ALA A 73 11.08 12.93 8.08
C ALA A 73 12.21 11.90 8.20
N THR A 74 12.18 11.10 9.26
CA THR A 74 13.18 10.04 9.47
C THR A 74 12.62 8.65 9.16
N VAL A 75 13.50 7.69 8.87
CA VAL A 75 13.12 6.28 8.69
C VAL A 75 12.43 5.72 9.94
N ALA A 76 12.82 6.18 11.14
CA ALA A 76 12.17 5.78 12.38
C ALA A 76 10.71 6.22 12.45
N GLU A 77 10.40 7.43 11.96
CA GLU A 77 9.03 7.93 11.89
C GLU A 77 8.21 7.19 10.83
N ILE A 78 8.83 6.82 9.70
CA ILE A 78 8.19 5.99 8.67
C ILE A 78 7.83 4.60 9.24
N ASN A 79 8.76 3.98 9.99
CA ASN A 79 8.52 2.69 10.63
C ASN A 79 7.46 2.73 11.73
N ALA A 80 7.19 3.91 12.31
CA ALA A 80 6.16 4.11 13.32
C ALA A 80 4.77 4.40 12.75
N LEU A 81 4.63 4.48 11.41
CA LEU A 81 3.34 4.70 10.77
C LEU A 81 2.41 3.50 10.99
N ASP A 82 1.13 3.79 11.24
CA ASP A 82 0.06 2.80 11.13
C ASP A 82 -0.16 2.47 9.64
N ARG A 83 0.64 1.53 9.14
CA ARG A 83 0.61 1.08 7.74
C ARG A 83 -0.65 0.28 7.41
N ASP A 84 -1.29 -0.33 8.41
CA ASP A 84 -2.45 -1.19 8.23
C ASP A 84 -3.75 -0.37 8.04
N SER A 85 -3.65 0.96 8.11
CA SER A 85 -4.75 1.88 7.88
C SER A 85 -5.33 1.76 6.46
N ASP A 86 -6.66 1.62 6.41
CA ASP A 86 -7.46 1.64 5.18
C ASP A 86 -7.62 3.05 4.60
N ARG A 87 -7.38 4.09 5.41
CA ARG A 87 -7.46 5.50 4.99
C ARG A 87 -6.14 6.19 5.27
N PRO A 88 -5.18 6.11 4.33
CA PRO A 88 -3.92 6.84 4.40
C PRO A 88 -4.14 8.32 4.71
N SER A 89 -3.37 8.84 5.66
CA SER A 89 -3.37 10.27 6.01
C SER A 89 -1.95 10.73 6.33
N GLY A 90 -1.76 12.05 6.38
CA GLY A 90 -0.47 12.66 6.73
C GLY A 90 0.70 12.12 5.91
N MET A 91 1.73 11.63 6.60
CA MET A 91 2.94 11.12 5.95
C MET A 91 2.68 9.87 5.10
N LEU A 92 1.81 8.95 5.55
CA LEU A 92 1.45 7.77 4.76
C LEU A 92 0.78 8.17 3.44
N TYR A 93 -0.15 9.13 3.48
CA TYR A 93 -0.77 9.66 2.27
C TYR A 93 0.26 10.28 1.31
N HIS A 94 1.18 11.11 1.82
CA HIS A 94 2.23 11.71 1.00
C HIS A 94 3.10 10.65 0.32
N MET A 95 3.46 9.58 1.02
CA MET A 95 4.30 8.52 0.46
C MET A 95 3.61 7.74 -0.65
N LEU A 96 2.28 7.65 -0.62
CA LEU A 96 1.50 6.97 -1.66
C LEU A 96 1.10 7.88 -2.83
N TRP A 97 1.04 9.21 -2.66
CA TRP A 97 0.41 10.11 -3.63
C TRP A 97 1.24 11.32 -4.07
N SER A 98 2.41 11.56 -3.50
CA SER A 98 3.24 12.71 -3.93
C SER A 98 3.87 12.44 -5.29
N ASP A 99 3.95 13.49 -6.12
CA ASP A 99 4.78 13.56 -7.33
C ASP A 99 5.98 14.48 -7.10
#